data_AF-A0A101S9I8-F1
#
_entry.id   AF-A0A101S9I8-F1
#
_cell.length_a   1.000
_cell.length_b   1.000
_cell.length_c   1.000
_cell.angle_alpha   90.00
_cell.angle_beta   90.00
_cell.angle_gamma   90.00
#
_symmetry.space_group_name_H-M   'P 1'
#
loop_
_entity.id
_entity.type
_entity.pdbx_description
1 polymer ?
#
loop_
_entity_poly.entity_id
_entity_poly.type
_entity_poly.pdbx_seq_one_letter_code
_entity_poly.pdbx_strand_id
1 'polypeptide(L)'
;MNDRKFFEGVRSRPGLYGLNGSYEATVMFLSGFDEARSGGLLRGFTEWLVVRKGECSSFGWQALVLDEALPDVESWGWNKLGKLSPEQEQEAVDLLLSLLVEFLAVRDDVMALARTYAEYHSLHTGAGTSGED
;
A
#
# COMPACT_ATOMS: atom_id res chain seq x y z
N MET A 1 3.68 19.94 -7.55
CA MET A 1 2.37 19.48 -7.05
C MET A 1 2.62 18.82 -5.70
N ASN A 2 1.80 19.11 -4.68
CA ASN A 2 1.92 18.41 -3.40
C ASN A 2 1.12 17.10 -3.53
N ASP A 3 1.83 15.97 -3.65
CA ASP A 3 1.22 14.67 -3.91
C ASP A 3 0.21 14.30 -2.82
N ARG A 4 0.56 14.55 -1.55
CA ARG A 4 -0.31 14.30 -0.40
C ARG A 4 -1.63 15.06 -0.53
N LYS A 5 -1.60 16.38 -0.80
CA LYS A 5 -2.83 17.18 -1.00
C LYS A 5 -3.67 16.69 -2.17
N PHE A 6 -3.03 16.20 -3.23
CA PHE A 6 -3.74 15.63 -4.37
C PHE A 6 -4.50 14.36 -3.98
N PHE A 7 -3.85 13.43 -3.28
CA PHE A 7 -4.47 12.17 -2.87
C PHE A 7 -5.47 12.34 -1.71
N GLU A 8 -5.31 13.35 -0.84
CA GLU A 8 -6.38 13.81 0.07
C GLU A 8 -7.62 14.24 -0.74
N GLY A 9 -7.41 14.92 -1.87
CA GLY A 9 -8.48 15.28 -2.82
C GLY A 9 -9.14 14.05 -3.47
N VAL A 10 -8.35 13.10 -3.97
CA VAL A 10 -8.84 11.83 -4.54
C VAL A 10 -9.69 11.08 -3.53
N ARG A 11 -9.20 10.90 -2.30
CA ARG A 11 -9.92 10.26 -1.20
C ARG A 11 -11.24 10.96 -0.87
N SER A 12 -11.26 12.30 -0.89
CA SER A 12 -12.49 13.05 -0.59
C SER A 12 -13.59 12.91 -1.65
N ARG A 13 -13.20 12.69 -2.91
CA ARG A 13 -14.08 12.77 -4.09
C ARG A 13 -13.67 11.76 -5.17
N PRO A 14 -13.67 10.44 -4.87
CA PRO A 14 -13.15 9.41 -5.77
C PRO A 14 -13.85 9.42 -7.14
N GLY A 15 -15.17 9.66 -7.16
CA GLY A 15 -15.94 9.72 -8.42
C GLY A 15 -15.50 10.80 -9.40
N LEU A 16 -14.91 11.92 -8.94
CA LEU A 16 -14.36 12.96 -9.82
C LEU A 16 -13.17 12.44 -10.65
N TYR A 17 -12.50 11.40 -10.16
CA TYR A 17 -11.36 10.76 -10.78
C TYR A 17 -11.74 9.44 -11.48
N GLY A 18 -13.05 9.18 -11.64
CA GLY A 18 -13.55 7.95 -12.27
C GLY A 18 -13.46 6.70 -11.38
N LEU A 19 -13.17 6.86 -10.08
CA LEU A 19 -13.13 5.76 -9.13
C LEU A 19 -14.54 5.48 -8.59
N ASN A 20 -14.94 4.21 -8.62
CA ASN A 20 -16.30 3.76 -8.32
C ASN A 20 -16.38 2.82 -7.10
N GLY A 21 -15.33 2.77 -6.28
CA GLY A 21 -15.21 1.84 -5.15
C GLY A 21 -14.58 0.50 -5.50
N SER A 22 -14.29 0.23 -6.78
CA SER A 22 -13.53 -0.96 -7.15
C SER A 22 -12.07 -0.85 -6.72
N TYR A 23 -11.59 -1.90 -6.04
CA TYR A 23 -10.19 -1.97 -5.62
C TYR A 23 -9.24 -2.08 -6.81
N GLU A 24 -9.59 -2.92 -7.79
CA GLU A 24 -8.79 -3.08 -9.02
C GLU A 24 -8.69 -1.76 -9.79
N ALA A 25 -9.80 -1.03 -9.97
CA ALA A 25 -9.79 0.26 -10.65
C ALA A 25 -8.91 1.29 -9.93
N THR A 26 -8.96 1.31 -8.59
CA THR A 26 -8.14 2.19 -7.76
C THR A 26 -6.65 1.85 -7.87
N VAL A 27 -6.30 0.56 -7.84
CA VAL A 27 -4.92 0.09 -8.05
C VAL A 27 -4.40 0.49 -9.43
N MET A 28 -5.21 0.32 -10.48
CA MET A 28 -4.84 0.68 -11.85
C MET A 28 -4.63 2.19 -12.00
N PHE A 29 -5.49 3.00 -11.39
CA PHE A 29 -5.32 4.45 -11.33
C PHE A 29 -4.00 4.84 -10.66
N LEU A 30 -3.68 4.28 -9.49
CA LEU A 30 -2.43 4.57 -8.78
C LEU A 30 -1.20 4.11 -9.55
N SER A 31 -1.25 2.91 -10.14
CA SER A 31 -0.15 2.35 -10.93
C SER A 31 0.14 3.20 -12.17
N GLY A 32 -0.90 3.63 -12.90
CA GLY A 32 -0.74 4.51 -14.05
C GLY A 32 -0.21 5.90 -13.66
N PHE A 33 -0.65 6.43 -12.51
CA PHE A 33 -0.15 7.69 -12.00
C PHE A 33 1.33 7.61 -11.59
N ASP A 34 1.75 6.52 -10.95
CA ASP A 34 3.13 6.26 -10.58
C ASP A 34 4.03 6.08 -11.81
N GLU A 35 3.56 5.32 -12.80
CA GLU A 35 4.27 5.12 -14.08
C GLU A 35 4.48 6.44 -14.83
N ALA A 36 3.45 7.29 -14.89
CA ALA A 36 3.56 8.64 -15.45
C ALA A 36 4.61 9.52 -14.73
N ARG A 37 5.04 9.10 -13.54
CA ARG A 37 6.07 9.76 -12.71
C ARG A 37 7.32 8.90 -12.54
N SER A 38 7.56 7.97 -13.47
CA SER A 38 8.76 7.12 -13.48
C SER A 38 8.94 6.30 -12.19
N GLY A 39 7.84 5.86 -11.58
CA GLY A 39 7.85 5.06 -10.35
C GLY A 39 8.18 5.85 -9.08
N GLY A 40 8.24 7.18 -9.16
CA GLY A 40 8.68 8.02 -8.05
C GLY A 40 7.61 8.28 -6.98
N LEU A 41 6.33 8.06 -7.29
CA LEU A 41 5.25 8.29 -6.33
C LEU A 41 5.29 7.20 -5.25
N LEU A 42 5.35 5.94 -5.67
CA LEU A 42 5.20 4.76 -4.80
C LEU A 42 6.53 4.11 -4.41
N ARG A 43 7.68 4.70 -4.78
CA ARG A 43 9.00 4.20 -4.38
C ARG A 43 9.12 4.17 -2.85
N GLY A 44 9.30 2.97 -2.28
CA GLY A 44 9.37 2.76 -0.83
C GLY A 44 8.03 2.37 -0.19
N PHE A 45 6.93 2.34 -0.94
CA PHE A 45 5.61 2.08 -0.37
C PHE A 45 5.44 0.64 0.11
N THR A 46 5.92 -0.34 -0.66
CA THR A 46 5.91 -1.76 -0.26
C THR A 46 6.77 -1.96 0.99
N GLU A 47 7.97 -1.39 1.04
CA GLU A 47 8.89 -1.49 2.17
C GLU A 47 8.26 -0.88 3.43
N TRP A 48 7.59 0.28 3.28
CA TRP A 48 6.87 0.92 4.36
C TRP A 48 5.72 0.06 4.90
N LEU A 49 4.94 -0.59 4.03
CA LEU A 49 3.88 -1.51 4.45
C LEU A 49 4.43 -2.74 5.18
N VAL A 50 5.55 -3.31 4.71
CA VAL A 50 6.21 -4.44 5.36
C VAL A 50 6.71 -4.07 6.76
N VAL A 51 7.37 -2.92 6.89
CA VAL A 51 7.82 -2.40 8.20
C VAL A 51 6.64 -2.18 9.14
N ARG A 52 5.56 -1.58 8.64
CA ARG A 52 4.32 -1.38 9.40
C ARG A 52 3.69 -2.69 9.86
N LYS A 53 3.67 -3.72 9.02
CA LYS A 53 3.20 -5.07 9.38
C LYS A 53 4.11 -5.74 10.42
N GLY A 54 5.40 -5.38 10.44
CA GLY A 54 6.41 -5.94 11.35
C GLY A 54 6.86 -7.36 10.98
N GLU A 55 6.50 -7.83 9.79
CA GLU A 55 6.79 -9.18 9.31
C GLU A 55 7.20 -9.13 7.83
N CYS A 56 8.25 -9.87 7.48
CA CYS A 56 8.68 -10.00 6.09
C CYS A 56 7.57 -10.56 5.19
N SER A 57 7.45 -10.02 3.98
CA SER A 57 6.49 -10.49 2.99
C SER A 57 7.06 -10.40 1.60
N SER A 58 6.73 -11.39 0.76
CA SER A 58 7.03 -11.37 -0.67
C SER A 58 5.94 -10.68 -1.50
N PHE A 59 4.86 -10.20 -0.86
CA PHE A 59 3.76 -9.53 -1.54
C PHE A 59 4.10 -8.08 -1.90
N GLY A 60 3.67 -7.66 -3.09
CA GLY A 60 3.64 -6.24 -3.45
C GLY A 60 2.57 -5.47 -2.68
N TRP A 61 2.67 -4.14 -2.69
CA TRP A 61 1.78 -3.24 -1.94
C TRP A 61 0.29 -3.52 -2.16
N GLN A 62 -0.13 -3.91 -3.37
CA GLN A 62 -1.54 -4.18 -3.67
C GLN A 62 -2.10 -5.32 -2.81
N ALA A 63 -1.30 -6.38 -2.64
CA ALA A 63 -1.66 -7.55 -1.87
C ALA A 63 -1.50 -7.30 -0.36
N LEU A 64 -0.49 -6.52 0.05
CA LEU A 64 -0.31 -6.13 1.45
C LEU A 64 -1.49 -5.30 1.97
N VAL A 65 -1.99 -4.35 1.18
CA VAL A 65 -3.15 -3.54 1.57
C VAL A 65 -4.42 -4.38 1.68
N LEU A 66 -4.64 -5.35 0.78
CA LEU A 66 -5.77 -6.29 0.91
C LEU A 66 -5.64 -7.19 2.14
N ASP A 67 -4.41 -7.56 2.51
CA ASP A 67 -4.15 -8.34 3.71
C ASP A 67 -4.46 -7.56 4.99
N GLU A 68 -4.06 -6.27 5.05
CA GLU A 68 -4.36 -5.38 6.17
C GLU A 68 -5.84 -5.00 6.24
N ALA A 69 -6.50 -4.75 5.10
CA ALA A 69 -7.91 -4.37 5.05
C ALA A 69 -8.85 -5.50 5.45
N LEU A 70 -8.52 -6.73 5.06
CA LEU A 70 -9.46 -7.85 5.11
C LEU A 70 -8.79 -9.09 5.73
N PRO A 71 -8.36 -9.03 7.00
CA PRO A 71 -7.62 -10.13 7.64
C PRO A 71 -8.44 -11.42 7.74
N ASP A 72 -9.78 -11.31 7.82
CA ASP A 72 -10.67 -12.45 8.03
C ASP A 72 -11.12 -13.15 6.72
N VAL A 73 -10.76 -12.60 5.56
CA VAL A 73 -11.10 -13.21 4.26
C VAL A 73 -10.09 -14.32 3.94
N GLU A 74 -10.56 -15.58 3.94
CA GLU A 74 -9.77 -16.76 3.57
C GLU A 74 -9.34 -16.74 2.09
N SER A 75 -8.24 -16.05 1.80
CA SER A 75 -7.49 -16.05 0.54
C SER A 75 -6.21 -15.23 0.75
N TRP A 76 -5.34 -15.17 -0.27
CA TRP A 76 -4.07 -14.44 -0.18
C TRP A 76 -3.87 -13.53 -1.39
N GLY A 77 -3.36 -12.32 -1.13
CA GLY A 77 -3.06 -11.31 -2.16
C GLY A 77 -4.21 -11.05 -3.13
N TRP A 78 -3.90 -10.99 -4.42
CA TRP A 78 -4.88 -10.70 -5.49
C TRP A 78 -6.05 -11.71 -5.56
N ASN A 79 -5.85 -12.95 -5.10
CA ASN A 79 -6.91 -13.96 -5.06
C ASN A 79 -8.01 -13.60 -4.05
N LYS A 80 -7.85 -12.57 -3.20
CA LYS A 80 -8.94 -12.03 -2.36
C LYS A 80 -10.03 -11.37 -3.21
N LEU A 81 -9.69 -10.69 -4.32
CA LEU A 81 -10.64 -9.87 -5.10
C LEU A 81 -11.85 -10.65 -5.60
N GLY A 82 -11.66 -11.87 -6.10
CA GLY A 82 -12.77 -12.69 -6.60
C GLY A 82 -13.77 -13.14 -5.53
N LYS A 83 -13.53 -12.82 -4.25
CA LYS A 83 -14.39 -13.17 -3.12
C LYS A 83 -14.97 -11.95 -2.38
N LEU A 84 -14.62 -10.73 -2.81
CA LEU A 84 -15.03 -9.53 -2.07
C LEU A 84 -16.46 -9.14 -2.40
N SER A 85 -17.20 -8.76 -1.37
CA SER A 85 -18.41 -7.97 -1.52
C SER A 85 -18.07 -6.53 -1.92
N PRO A 86 -19.01 -5.78 -2.52
CA PRO A 86 -18.82 -4.35 -2.81
C PRO A 86 -18.42 -3.54 -1.58
N GLU A 87 -18.94 -3.87 -0.40
CA GLU A 87 -18.61 -3.22 0.87
C GLU A 87 -17.15 -3.47 1.27
N GLN A 88 -16.66 -4.70 1.10
CA GLN A 88 -15.25 -5.06 1.37
C GLN A 88 -14.30 -4.43 0.34
N GLU A 89 -14.69 -4.31 -0.92
CA GLU A 89 -13.92 -3.56 -1.91
C GLU A 89 -13.80 -2.09 -1.52
N GLN A 90 -14.92 -1.47 -1.10
CA GLN A 90 -14.91 -0.08 -0.65
C GLN A 90 -14.04 0.11 0.59
N GLU A 91 -14.10 -0.81 1.56
CA GLU A 91 -13.23 -0.80 2.75
C GLU A 91 -11.74 -0.87 2.35
N ALA A 92 -11.39 -1.77 1.43
CA ALA A 92 -10.02 -1.89 0.94
C ALA A 92 -9.55 -0.64 0.18
N VAL A 93 -10.44 0.01 -0.60
CA VAL A 93 -10.15 1.28 -1.28
C VAL A 93 -9.92 2.40 -0.28
N ASP A 94 -10.76 2.50 0.74
CA ASP A 94 -10.64 3.54 1.77
C ASP A 94 -9.35 3.38 2.57
N LEU A 95 -8.97 2.15 2.90
CA LEU A 95 -7.68 1.86 3.53
C LEU A 95 -6.52 2.19 2.60
N LEU A 96 -6.56 1.76 1.33
CA LEU A 96 -5.51 2.03 0.34
C LEU A 96 -5.21 3.53 0.22
N LEU A 97 -6.25 4.34 0.06
CA LEU A 97 -6.08 5.79 -0.09
C LEU A 97 -5.61 6.45 1.23
N SER A 98 -5.98 5.90 2.38
CA SER A 98 -5.51 6.36 3.68
C SER A 98 -4.02 6.06 3.88
N LEU A 99 -3.61 4.81 3.64
CA LEU A 99 -2.22 4.36 3.70
C LEU A 99 -1.32 5.13 2.73
N LEU A 100 -1.81 5.42 1.53
CA LEU A 100 -1.08 6.25 0.57
C LEU A 100 -0.83 7.66 1.11
N VAL A 101 -1.84 8.32 1.68
CA VAL A 101 -1.69 9.66 2.26
C VAL A 101 -0.71 9.66 3.44
N GLU A 102 -0.77 8.64 4.29
CA GLU A 102 0.17 8.45 5.41
C GLU A 102 1.61 8.23 4.90
N PHE A 103 1.78 7.32 3.95
CA PHE A 103 3.08 7.04 3.34
C PHE A 103 3.68 8.28 2.69
N LEU A 104 2.90 9.09 1.97
CA LEU A 104 3.40 10.31 1.36
C LEU A 104 3.95 11.30 2.40
N ALA A 105 3.38 11.35 3.61
CA ALA A 105 3.94 12.14 4.70
C ALA A 105 5.30 11.59 5.18
N VAL A 106 5.45 10.26 5.26
CA VAL A 106 6.73 9.61 5.60
C VAL A 106 7.77 9.83 4.50
N ARG A 107 7.39 9.65 3.23
CA ARG A 107 8.28 9.82 2.07
C ARG A 107 8.81 11.25 1.95
N ASP A 108 7.96 12.24 2.26
CA ASP A 108 8.34 13.66 2.20
C ASP A 108 9.24 14.07 3.41
N ASP A 109 9.36 13.24 4.45
CA ASP A 109 10.36 13.36 5.52
C ASP A 109 11.54 12.41 5.27
N VAL A 110 12.66 12.97 4.81
CA VAL A 110 13.88 12.20 4.47
C VAL A 110 14.36 11.31 5.62
N MET A 111 14.23 11.76 6.87
CA MET A 111 14.67 10.99 8.03
C MET A 111 13.69 9.86 8.36
N ALA A 112 12.39 10.08 8.17
CA ALA A 112 11.39 9.03 8.33
C ALA A 112 11.55 7.95 7.25
N LEU A 113 11.73 8.34 5.99
CA LEU A 113 11.96 7.41 4.90
C LEU A 113 13.26 6.59 5.08
N ALA A 114 14.35 7.22 5.53
CA ALA A 114 15.60 6.52 5.80
C ALA A 114 15.45 5.47 6.92
N ARG A 115 14.69 5.78 7.98
CA ARG A 115 14.38 4.82 9.05
C ARG A 115 13.58 3.63 8.52
N THR A 116 12.57 3.88 7.69
CA THR A 116 11.81 2.79 7.04
C THR A 116 12.73 1.84 6.28
N TYR A 117 13.67 2.33 5.49
CA TYR A 117 14.61 1.45 4.79
C TYR A 117 15.56 0.69 5.73
N ALA A 118 16.01 1.32 6.81
CA ALA A 118 16.85 0.66 7.81
C ALA A 118 16.09 -0.48 8.52
N GLU A 119 14.86 -0.22 8.96
CA GLU A 119 13.99 -1.22 9.60
C GLU A 119 13.63 -2.35 8.64
N TYR A 120 13.30 -2.02 7.39
CA TYR A 120 13.03 -3.00 6.35
C TYR A 120 14.23 -3.93 6.12
N HIS A 121 15.44 -3.37 6.04
CA HIS A 121 16.67 -4.14 5.92
C HIS A 121 16.88 -5.04 7.14
N SER A 122 16.71 -4.51 8.36
CA SER A 122 16.85 -5.28 9.60
C SER A 122 15.87 -6.46 9.67
N LEU A 123 14.61 -6.28 9.26
CA LEU A 123 13.63 -7.37 9.19
C LEU A 123 14.11 -8.52 8.28
N HIS A 124 14.67 -8.18 7.11
CA HIS A 124 15.13 -9.18 6.15
C HIS A 124 16.44 -9.86 6.54
N THR A 125 17.34 -9.18 7.26
CA THR A 125 18.56 -9.81 7.76
C THR A 125 18.34 -10.60 9.04
N GLY A 126 17.39 -10.19 9.88
CA GLY A 126 17.03 -10.89 11.12
C GLY A 126 16.24 -12.18 10.89
N ALA A 127 15.45 -12.26 9.81
CA ALA A 127 14.73 -13.48 9.45
C ALA A 127 15.66 -14.64 9.00
N GLY A 128 16.89 -14.33 8.58
CA GLY A 128 17.86 -15.32 8.09
C GLY A 128 18.62 -16.09 9.18
N THR A 129 18.55 -15.69 10.45
CA THR A 129 19.33 -16.29 11.55
C THR A 129 18.56 -17.32 12.38
N SER A 130 17.30 -17.63 12.04
CA SER A 130 16.41 -18.49 12.84
C SER A 130 16.23 -19.90 12.24
N GLY A 131 17.11 -20.33 11.32
CA GLY A 131 16.96 -21.56 10.53
C GLY A 131 18.09 -22.59 10.65
N GLU A 132 19.00 -22.46 11.62
CA GLU A 132 20.03 -23.47 11.90
C GLU A 132 19.95 -23.86 13.39
N ASP A 133 19.16 -24.89 13.70
CA ASP A 133 19.26 -25.73 14.89
C ASP A 133 18.84 -27.18 14.53
#